data_AF-A0A660L5S4-F1
#
_entry.id   AF-A0A660L5S4-F1
#
_cell.length_a   1.000
_cell.length_b   1.000
_cell.length_c   1.000
_cell.angle_alpha   90.00
_cell.angle_beta   90.00
_cell.angle_gamma   90.00
#
_symmetry.space_group_name_H-M   'P 1'
#
loop_
_entity.id
_entity.type
_entity.pdbx_description
1 polymer ?
#
loop_
_entity_poly.entity_id
_entity_poly.type
_entity_poly.pdbx_seq_one_letter_code
_entity_poly.pdbx_strand_id
1 'polypeptide(L)'
;MERVGEPGHLGAEVDALTPGERALYVLMTAVELVGSGGFEQFFYERPELALAAATSAKLVKARKFMAIFEQANAIAFVEPPRKRAVSEFRRMLKAVESSADELARLDTELDALMANSATRIEALLLRYIQGAPQEFADV
;
A
#
# COMPACT_ATOMS: atom_id res chain seq x y z
N MET A 1 -26.73 -6.70 -0.35
CA MET A 1 -25.95 -7.29 0.76
C MET A 1 -24.50 -7.01 0.47
N GLU A 2 -23.92 -5.99 1.09
CA GLU A 2 -22.49 -5.71 1.01
C GLU A 2 -21.74 -6.83 1.75
N ARG A 3 -20.78 -7.47 1.08
CA ARG A 3 -19.91 -8.48 1.70
C ARG A 3 -18.86 -7.77 2.54
N VAL A 4 -19.27 -7.29 3.72
CA VAL A 4 -18.35 -6.73 4.69
C VAL A 4 -17.63 -7.87 5.41
N GLY A 5 -16.33 -8.06 5.14
CA GLY A 5 -15.46 -8.84 6.02
C GLY A 5 -14.70 -10.04 5.43
N GLU A 6 -14.55 -10.15 4.11
CA GLU A 6 -13.58 -11.10 3.55
C GLU A 6 -12.15 -10.51 3.60
N PRO A 7 -11.12 -11.31 3.97
CA PRO A 7 -9.73 -10.87 3.91
C PRO A 7 -9.38 -10.47 2.47
N GLY A 8 -8.93 -9.23 2.28
CA GLY A 8 -8.65 -8.67 0.95
C GLY A 8 -9.76 -7.78 0.37
N HIS A 9 -10.87 -7.57 1.09
CA HIS A 9 -11.91 -6.62 0.69
C HIS A 9 -11.44 -5.18 0.89
N LEU A 10 -11.13 -4.48 -0.22
CA LEU A 10 -10.66 -3.09 -0.21
C LEU A 10 -11.79 -2.06 -0.32
N GLY A 11 -13.04 -2.52 -0.30
CA GLY A 11 -14.25 -1.76 -0.63
C GLY A 11 -14.77 -2.17 -2.01
N ALA A 12 -16.09 -2.17 -2.19
CA ALA A 12 -16.74 -2.70 -3.40
C ALA A 12 -16.22 -2.05 -4.70
N GLU A 13 -15.90 -0.76 -4.65
CA GLU A 13 -15.36 -0.02 -5.79
C GLU A 13 -13.93 -0.45 -6.14
N VAL A 14 -13.05 -0.57 -5.13
CA VAL A 14 -11.65 -1.00 -5.33
C VAL A 14 -11.58 -2.49 -5.72
N ASP A 15 -12.52 -3.30 -5.24
CA ASP A 15 -12.58 -4.71 -5.58
C ASP A 15 -13.11 -5.00 -6.99
N ALA A 16 -13.85 -4.05 -7.58
CA ALA A 16 -14.30 -4.13 -8.96
C ALA A 16 -13.21 -3.76 -9.98
N LEU A 17 -12.14 -3.09 -9.53
CA LEU A 17 -11.02 -2.70 -10.39
C LEU A 17 -10.25 -3.92 -10.92
N THR A 18 -9.75 -3.81 -12.15
CA THR A 18 -8.79 -4.75 -12.70
C THR A 18 -7.53 -4.81 -11.82
N PRO A 19 -6.68 -5.86 -11.93
CA PRO A 19 -5.42 -5.91 -11.19
C PRO A 19 -4.54 -4.66 -11.41
N GLY A 20 -4.48 -4.15 -12.64
CA GLY A 20 -3.71 -2.97 -13.00
C GLY A 20 -4.28 -1.68 -12.42
N GLU A 21 -5.58 -1.45 -12.55
CA GLU A 21 -6.27 -0.29 -11.98
C GLU A 21 -6.16 -0.27 -10.46
N ARG A 22 -6.34 -1.43 -9.82
CA ARG A 22 -6.16 -1.58 -8.38
C ARG A 22 -4.73 -1.27 -7.98
N ALA A 23 -3.73 -1.77 -8.71
CA ALA A 23 -2.34 -1.48 -8.39
C ALA A 23 -2.01 0.00 -8.53
N LEU A 24 -2.52 0.67 -9.56
CA LEU A 24 -2.41 2.11 -9.73
C LEU A 24 -3.02 2.85 -8.54
N TYR A 25 -4.29 2.56 -8.22
CA TYR A 25 -5.00 3.21 -7.12
C TYR A 25 -4.28 3.03 -5.77
N VAL A 26 -3.92 1.80 -5.43
CA VAL A 26 -3.30 1.46 -4.16
C VAL A 26 -1.93 2.11 -4.02
N LEU A 27 -1.07 2.01 -5.05
CA LEU A 27 0.28 2.55 -4.97
C LEU A 27 0.30 4.07 -4.93
N MET A 28 -0.54 4.73 -5.74
CA MET A 28 -0.63 6.18 -5.72
C MET A 28 -1.13 6.69 -4.37
N THR A 29 -2.19 6.07 -3.83
CA THR A 29 -2.72 6.41 -2.50
C THR A 29 -1.69 6.21 -1.40
N ALA A 30 -1.01 5.05 -1.39
CA ALA A 30 -0.04 4.73 -0.35
C ALA A 30 1.16 5.68 -0.40
N VAL A 31 1.71 5.95 -1.58
CA VAL A 31 2.86 6.86 -1.73
C VAL A 31 2.47 8.30 -1.38
N GLU A 32 1.26 8.75 -1.72
CA GLU A 32 0.77 10.08 -1.34
C GLU A 32 0.68 10.24 0.18
N LEU A 33 0.06 9.29 0.87
CA LEU A 33 -0.11 9.33 2.33
C LEU A 33 1.23 9.22 3.07
N VAL A 34 2.12 8.34 2.60
CA VAL A 34 3.46 8.24 3.19
C VAL A 34 4.26 9.52 2.92
N GLY A 35 4.14 10.12 1.72
CA GLY A 35 4.80 11.37 1.39
C GLY A 35 4.28 12.59 2.19
N SER A 36 3.03 12.56 2.66
CA SER A 36 2.45 13.67 3.43
C SER A 36 2.65 13.55 4.94
N GLY A 37 2.74 12.33 5.48
CA GLY A 37 2.80 12.11 6.92
C GLY A 37 3.31 10.73 7.34
N GLY A 38 4.09 10.10 6.47
CA GLY A 38 4.78 8.84 6.74
C GLY A 38 3.85 7.62 6.78
N PHE A 39 4.45 6.48 7.08
CA PHE A 39 3.73 5.23 7.26
C PHE A 39 2.68 5.31 8.38
N GLU A 40 2.89 6.16 9.38
CA GLU A 40 1.90 6.39 10.44
C GLU A 40 0.57 6.91 9.85
N GLN A 41 0.62 7.94 9.01
CA GLN A 41 -0.58 8.48 8.35
C GLN A 41 -1.23 7.42 7.45
N PHE A 42 -0.43 6.68 6.69
CA PHE A 42 -0.94 5.60 5.82
C PHE A 42 -1.70 4.53 6.61
N PHE A 43 -1.15 4.02 7.72
CA PHE A 43 -1.82 3.02 8.56
C PHE A 43 -3.01 3.58 9.31
N TYR A 44 -2.99 4.86 9.67
CA TYR A 44 -4.13 5.50 10.33
C TYR A 44 -5.32 5.70 9.39
N GLU A 45 -5.06 6.22 8.18
CA GLU A 45 -6.12 6.59 7.24
C GLU A 45 -6.61 5.43 6.38
N ARG A 46 -5.70 4.59 5.89
CA ARG A 46 -5.98 3.53 4.90
C ARG A 46 -5.40 2.16 5.32
N PRO A 47 -5.62 1.67 6.54
CA PRO A 47 -5.08 0.39 7.01
C PRO A 47 -5.48 -0.80 6.14
N GLU A 48 -6.63 -0.74 5.46
CA GLU A 48 -7.11 -1.78 4.56
C GLU A 48 -6.24 -1.94 3.31
N LEU A 49 -5.52 -0.90 2.89
CA LEU A 49 -4.66 -0.93 1.70
C LEU A 49 -3.27 -1.50 1.98
N ALA A 50 -2.88 -1.65 3.24
CA ALA A 50 -1.52 -1.97 3.66
C ALA A 50 -0.94 -3.22 2.97
N LEU A 51 -1.65 -4.36 3.03
CA LEU A 51 -1.22 -5.60 2.38
C LEU A 51 -1.30 -5.53 0.86
N ALA A 52 -2.27 -4.76 0.34
CA ALA A 52 -2.41 -4.55 -1.09
C ALA A 52 -1.23 -3.76 -1.66
N ALA A 53 -0.67 -2.79 -0.93
CA ALA A 53 0.45 -1.97 -1.40
C ALA A 53 1.68 -2.80 -1.78
N ALA A 54 2.06 -3.77 -0.94
CA ALA A 54 3.15 -4.71 -1.26
C ALA A 54 2.83 -5.57 -2.50
N THR A 55 1.61 -6.09 -2.58
CA THR A 55 1.17 -6.94 -3.72
C THR A 55 1.12 -6.15 -5.03
N SER A 56 0.63 -4.91 -4.99
CA SER A 56 0.60 -3.99 -6.11
C SER A 56 2.01 -3.60 -6.56
N ALA A 57 2.92 -3.32 -5.61
CA ALA A 57 4.33 -3.03 -5.92
C ALA A 57 4.99 -4.23 -6.61
N LYS A 58 4.68 -5.44 -6.18
CA LYS A 58 5.13 -6.68 -6.83
C LYS A 58 4.62 -6.80 -8.26
N LEU A 59 3.33 -6.54 -8.49
CA LEU A 59 2.70 -6.63 -9.81
C LEU A 59 3.40 -5.72 -10.83
N VAL A 60 3.71 -4.48 -10.43
CA VAL A 60 4.39 -3.49 -11.29
C VAL A 60 5.92 -3.64 -11.28
N LYS A 61 6.45 -4.72 -10.69
CA LYS A 61 7.89 -5.04 -10.57
C LYS A 61 8.71 -3.98 -9.81
N ALA A 62 8.06 -3.18 -8.96
CA ALA A 62 8.69 -2.19 -8.08
C ALA A 62 9.28 -2.86 -6.81
N ARG A 63 10.31 -3.70 -6.99
CA ARG A 63 10.86 -4.56 -5.92
C ARG A 63 11.27 -3.81 -4.65
N LYS A 64 11.82 -2.59 -4.78
CA LYS A 64 12.24 -1.80 -3.63
C LYS A 64 11.03 -1.26 -2.84
N PHE A 65 10.00 -0.77 -3.53
CA PHE A 65 8.74 -0.37 -2.91
C PHE A 65 8.08 -1.55 -2.19
N MET A 66 8.03 -2.71 -2.86
CA MET A 66 7.52 -3.95 -2.28
C MET A 66 8.22 -4.27 -0.95
N ALA A 67 9.56 -4.25 -0.93
CA ALA A 67 10.32 -4.55 0.28
C ALA A 67 10.10 -3.54 1.42
N ILE A 68 9.90 -2.26 1.11
CA ILE A 68 9.57 -1.23 2.10
C ILE A 68 8.17 -1.48 2.68
N PHE A 69 7.17 -1.69 1.81
CA PHE A 69 5.80 -1.98 2.25
C PHE A 69 5.70 -3.29 3.04
N GLU A 70 6.44 -4.33 2.67
CA GLU A 70 6.50 -5.58 3.43
C GLU A 70 7.08 -5.39 4.83
N GLN A 71 8.15 -4.59 4.97
CA GLN A 71 8.74 -4.26 6.28
C GLN A 71 7.76 -3.43 7.13
N ALA A 72 7.15 -2.39 6.55
CA ALA A 72 6.16 -1.57 7.26
C ALA A 72 4.96 -2.41 7.71
N ASN A 73 4.49 -3.33 6.87
CA ASN A 73 3.39 -4.25 7.21
C ASN A 73 3.79 -5.22 8.33
N ALA A 74 5.03 -5.70 8.38
CA ALA A 74 5.50 -6.58 9.44
C ALA A 74 5.53 -5.87 10.82
N ILE A 75 5.75 -4.55 10.82
CA ILE A 75 5.65 -3.71 12.03
C ILE A 75 4.19 -3.54 12.43
N ALA A 76 3.33 -3.14 11.50
CA ALA A 76 1.93 -2.83 11.79
C ALA A 76 1.08 -4.08 12.11
N PHE A 77 1.39 -5.23 11.50
CA PHE A 77 0.60 -6.45 11.58
C PHE A 77 1.46 -7.66 11.99
N VAL A 78 1.47 -7.98 13.28
CA VAL A 78 2.11 -9.21 13.80
C VAL A 78 1.42 -10.47 13.27
N GLU A 79 0.12 -10.39 12.98
CA GLU A 79 -0.65 -11.40 12.26
C GLU A 79 -1.49 -10.71 11.17
N PRO A 80 -1.76 -11.38 10.02
CA PRO A 80 -2.65 -10.82 9.02
C PRO A 80 -4.01 -10.50 9.66
N PRO A 81 -4.55 -9.28 9.51
CA PRO A 81 -5.80 -8.90 10.14
C PRO A 81 -6.91 -9.84 9.66
N ARG A 82 -7.49 -10.62 10.59
CA ARG A 82 -8.50 -11.64 10.25
C ARG A 82 -9.90 -11.05 10.27
N LYS A 83 -10.13 -9.94 10.99
CA LYS A 83 -11.41 -9.20 11.04
C LYS A 83 -11.17 -7.73 11.41
N ARG A 84 -12.01 -6.80 10.94
CA ARG A 84 -12.02 -5.39 11.39
C ARG A 84 -12.52 -5.23 12.84
N ALA A 85 -11.91 -5.94 13.79
CA ALA A 85 -12.19 -5.74 15.20
C ALA A 85 -11.46 -4.47 15.68
N VAL A 86 -12.16 -3.62 16.43
CA VAL A 86 -11.56 -2.42 17.07
C VAL A 86 -10.30 -2.76 17.86
N SER A 87 -10.23 -3.96 18.43
CA SER A 87 -9.05 -4.48 19.12
C SER A 87 -7.85 -4.71 18.20
N GLU A 88 -8.05 -5.13 16.95
CA GLU A 88 -6.97 -5.31 15.96
C GLU A 88 -6.43 -3.94 15.53
N PHE A 89 -7.30 -2.97 15.26
CA PHE A 89 -6.89 -1.61 14.92
C PHE A 89 -6.08 -0.93 16.05
N ARG A 90 -6.53 -1.04 17.31
CA ARG A 90 -5.76 -0.52 18.46
C ARG A 90 -4.40 -1.18 18.64
N ARG A 91 -4.29 -2.49 18.35
CA ARG A 91 -3.01 -3.21 18.41
C ARG A 91 -2.06 -2.73 17.33
N MET A 92 -2.57 -2.55 16.12
CA MET A 92 -1.82 -1.98 14.99
C MET A 92 -1.31 -0.58 15.33
N LEU A 93 -2.17 0.32 15.81
CA LEU A 93 -1.76 1.67 16.20
C LEU A 93 -0.67 1.65 17.28
N LYS A 94 -0.84 0.81 18.31
CA LYS A 94 0.18 0.67 19.35
C LYS A 94 1.52 0.16 18.79
N ALA A 95 1.49 -0.76 17.83
CA ALA A 95 2.69 -1.28 17.19
C ALA A 95 3.41 -0.19 16.39
N VAL A 96 2.64 0.55 15.58
CA VAL A 96 3.11 1.73 14.81
C VAL A 96 3.77 2.75 15.73
N GLU A 97 3.08 3.17 16.80
CA GLU A 97 3.61 4.12 17.79
C GLU A 97 4.88 3.61 18.48
N SER A 98 4.95 2.31 18.79
CA SER A 98 6.12 1.71 19.45
C SER A 98 7.35 1.53 18.54
N SER A 99 7.15 1.64 17.23
CA SER A 99 8.17 1.42 16.20
C SER A 99 8.37 2.67 15.33
N ALA A 100 8.05 3.85 15.85
CA ALA A 100 8.12 5.12 15.12
C ALA A 100 9.49 5.37 14.47
N ASP A 101 10.59 5.08 15.17
CA ASP A 101 11.96 5.25 14.62
C ASP A 101 12.22 4.33 13.41
N GLU A 102 11.69 3.10 13.43
CA GLU A 102 11.85 2.16 12.34
C GLU A 102 10.98 2.54 11.14
N LEU A 103 9.77 3.05 11.38
CA LEU A 103 8.91 3.60 10.34
C LEU A 103 9.50 4.86 9.71
N ALA A 104 10.07 5.78 10.51
CA ALA A 104 10.74 6.97 10.01
C ALA A 104 11.95 6.64 9.10
N ARG A 105 12.67 5.55 9.39
CA ARG A 105 13.71 5.03 8.48
C ARG A 105 13.10 4.59 7.15
N LEU A 106 11.98 3.86 7.17
CA LEU A 106 11.29 3.40 5.97
C LEU A 106 10.69 4.56 5.16
N ASP A 107 10.19 5.60 5.83
CA ASP A 107 9.74 6.85 5.19
C ASP A 107 10.90 7.48 4.41
N THR A 108 12.06 7.64 5.06
CA THR A 108 13.27 8.18 4.44
C THR A 108 13.73 7.35 3.23
N GLU A 109 13.65 6.02 3.33
CA GLU A 109 13.97 5.13 2.21
C GLU A 109 13.00 5.26 1.04
N LEU A 110 11.70 5.41 1.32
CA LEU A 110 10.68 5.63 0.29
C LEU A 110 10.87 6.98 -0.39
N ASP A 111 11.12 8.04 0.38
CA ASP A 111 11.41 9.39 -0.13
C ASP A 111 12.63 9.38 -1.04
N ALA A 112 13.69 8.65 -0.68
CA ALA A 112 14.87 8.51 -1.53
C ALA A 112 14.56 7.83 -2.88
N LEU A 113 13.63 6.86 -2.92
CA LEU A 113 13.18 6.26 -4.18
C LEU A 113 12.34 7.24 -5.01
N MET A 114 11.51 8.05 -4.35
CA MET A 114 10.65 9.04 -4.96
C MET A 114 11.40 10.29 -5.45
N ALA A 115 12.54 10.61 -4.86
CA ALA A 115 13.42 11.68 -5.32
C ALA A 115 14.14 11.35 -6.64
N ASN A 116 14.30 10.05 -6.96
CA ASN A 116 14.98 9.61 -8.17
C ASN A 116 13.99 9.30 -9.31
N SER A 117 14.01 10.11 -10.37
CA SER A 117 13.09 10.00 -11.50
C SER A 117 13.07 8.64 -12.20
N ALA A 118 14.16 7.87 -12.16
CA ALA A 118 14.22 6.53 -12.75
C ALA A 118 13.52 5.46 -11.89
N THR A 119 13.37 5.71 -10.59
CA THR A 119 12.76 4.78 -9.62
C THR A 119 11.43 5.26 -9.06
N ARG A 120 11.02 6.50 -9.38
CA ARG A 120 9.70 7.04 -9.05
C ARG A 120 8.58 6.08 -9.45
N ILE A 121 7.58 5.97 -8.58
CA ILE A 121 6.50 5.01 -8.75
C ILE A 121 5.73 5.27 -10.05
N GLU A 122 5.56 6.53 -10.44
CA GLU A 122 4.87 6.94 -11.67
C GLU A 122 5.57 6.40 -12.92
N ALA A 123 6.91 6.40 -12.93
CA ALA A 123 7.69 5.88 -14.06
C ALA A 123 7.57 4.36 -14.19
N LEU A 124 7.46 3.65 -13.06
CA LEU A 124 7.26 2.19 -13.03
C LEU A 124 5.84 1.81 -13.44
N LEU A 125 4.84 2.55 -12.94
CA LEU A 125 3.43 2.41 -13.31
C LEU A 125 3.22 2.66 -14.81
N LEU A 126 3.84 3.70 -15.37
CA LEU A 126 3.75 3.98 -16.80
C LEU A 126 4.25 2.80 -17.65
N ARG A 127 5.38 2.19 -17.27
CA ARG A 127 5.90 0.99 -17.96
C ARG A 127 4.95 -0.19 -17.84
N TYR A 128 4.29 -0.35 -16.70
CA TYR A 128 3.29 -1.39 -16.50
C TYR A 128 2.07 -1.16 -17.41
N ILE A 129 1.51 0.05 -17.42
CA ILE A 129 0.37 0.44 -18.26
C ILE A 129 0.68 0.19 -19.74
N GLN A 130 1.88 0.58 -20.20
CA GLN A 130 2.32 0.32 -21.58
C GLN A 130 2.46 -1.17 -21.91
N GLY A 131 2.79 -2.01 -20.92
CA GLY A 131 2.96 -3.46 -21.08
C GLY A 131 1.68 -4.27 -20.91
N ALA A 132 0.63 -3.68 -20.31
CA ALA A 132 -0.65 -4.32 -20.06
C ALA A 132 -1.83 -3.34 -20.29
N PRO A 133 -1.93 -2.69 -21.46
CA PRO A 133 -2.95 -1.65 -21.70
C PRO A 133 -4.38 -2.16 -21.57
N GLN A 134 -4.62 -3.45 -21.82
CA GLN A 134 -5.93 -4.09 -21.67
C GLN A 134 -6.47 -4.06 -20.24
N GLU A 135 -5.62 -3.86 -19.23
CA GLU A 135 -6.05 -3.71 -17.84
C GLU A 135 -6.60 -2.30 -17.53
N PHE A 136 -6.51 -1.37 -18.48
CA PHE A 136 -6.88 0.04 -18.32
C PHE A 136 -7.77 0.58 -19.46
N ALA A 137 -8.24 -0.29 -20.35
CA ALA A 137 -8.83 0.10 -21.63
C ALA A 137 -10.34 0.42 -21.58
N ASP A 138 -11.00 0.20 -20.43
CA ASP A 138 -12.43 0.45 -20.22
C ASP A 138 -12.73 1.84 -19.61
N VAL A 139 -11.77 2.78 -19.65
CA VAL A 139 -11.90 4.17 -19.16
C VAL A 139 -12.10 5.15 -20.32
#